data_AF-A0A933FJ58-F1
#
_entry.id   AF-A0A933FJ58-F1
#
_cell.length_a   1.000
_cell.length_b   1.000
_cell.length_c   1.000
_cell.angle_alpha   90.00
_cell.angle_beta   90.00
_cell.angle_gamma   90.00
#
_symmetry.space_group_name_H-M   'P 1'
#
loop_
_entity.id
_entity.type
_entity.pdbx_description
1 polymer ?
#
loop_
_entity_poly.entity_id
_entity_poly.type
_entity_poly.pdbx_seq_one_letter_code
_entity_poly.pdbx_strand_id
1 'polypeptide(L)'
;MMRLGLAVLLLADCCNVAQAGFDLSGSTTTKKLVADLTEVVEAGPEGAGGLFDRLFDGAVRHETQAAAVPGALAEGAPEPAPKLPSRFGIEERSFSWFPAYDLKAAGKTFGSVSERAGFLSSELVYKDSAGKLVSKGATRLDGWGVTTQVTDSRGAAVGAIRQELGPWLLPSYKVTGADGGALAASKRQGLFSTTFALDDAAGKTVLEIKPRLWLGFLVVPGRFDVRVVNPDALDSRLVVMMAAQRSAEERQSRERKREQEQDRKRRDSASVRALSDAP
;
A
#
# COMPACT_ATOMS: atom_id res chain seq x y z
N MET A 1 24.51 -13.07 -4.83
CA MET A 1 25.21 -11.97 -4.12
C MET A 1 24.56 -10.60 -4.29
N MET A 2 24.05 -10.20 -5.46
CA MET A 2 23.37 -8.89 -5.65
C MET A 2 22.09 -8.64 -4.80
N ARG A 3 21.43 -9.68 -4.29
CA ARG A 3 20.20 -9.55 -3.49
C ARG A 3 20.43 -9.13 -2.03
N LEU A 4 21.59 -9.44 -1.46
CA LEU A 4 21.93 -9.05 -0.08
C LEU A 4 22.26 -7.56 0.02
N GLY A 5 22.96 -6.99 -0.97
CA GLY A 5 23.33 -5.57 -0.96
C GLY A 5 22.13 -4.62 -0.95
N LEU A 6 21.04 -4.98 -1.64
CA LEU A 6 19.83 -4.15 -1.71
C LEU A 6 19.00 -4.22 -0.42
N ALA A 7 18.97 -5.39 0.23
CA ALA A 7 18.29 -5.57 1.51
C ALA A 7 19.00 -4.80 2.64
N VAL A 8 20.34 -4.79 2.64
CA VAL A 8 21.15 -4.02 3.60
C VAL A 8 20.98 -2.52 3.38
N LEU A 9 20.88 -2.04 2.14
CA LEU A 9 20.61 -0.63 1.83
C LEU A 9 19.20 -0.20 2.28
N LEU A 10 18.18 -1.03 2.08
CA LEU A 10 16.81 -0.75 2.53
C LEU A 10 16.68 -0.76 4.06
N LEU A 11 17.39 -1.65 4.76
CA LEU A 11 17.40 -1.73 6.23
C LEU A 11 18.21 -0.58 6.86
N ALA A 12 19.33 -0.18 6.25
CA ALA A 12 20.12 0.96 6.72
C ALA A 12 19.35 2.29 6.58
N ASP A 13 18.55 2.44 5.53
CA ASP A 13 17.67 3.61 5.35
C ASP A 13 16.55 3.65 6.41
N CYS A 14 15.99 2.50 6.79
CA CYS A 14 15.02 2.42 7.89
C CYS A 14 15.63 2.76 9.26
N CYS A 15 16.91 2.42 9.51
CA CYS A 15 17.61 2.77 10.75
C CYS A 15 17.92 4.27 10.87
N ASN A 16 18.30 4.94 9.77
CA ASN A 16 18.52 6.39 9.77
C ASN A 16 17.25 7.18 10.06
N VAL A 17 16.09 6.67 9.63
CA VAL A 17 14.78 7.27 9.95
C VAL A 17 14.42 7.10 11.43
N ALA A 18 14.85 6.00 12.08
CA ALA A 18 14.59 5.74 13.50
C ALA A 18 15.45 6.60 14.45
N GLN A 19 16.64 7.02 14.04
CA GLN A 19 17.54 7.86 14.85
C GLN A 19 17.16 9.36 14.85
N ALA A 20 16.30 9.81 13.94
CA ALA A 20 16.04 11.23 13.72
C ALA A 20 14.96 11.88 14.62
N GLY A 21 14.39 11.20 15.64
CA GLY A 21 13.62 11.93 16.66
C GLY A 21 12.45 11.23 17.36
N PHE A 22 12.60 9.99 17.83
CA PHE A 22 11.61 9.38 18.73
C PHE A 22 12.23 8.86 20.02
N ASP A 23 11.62 9.22 21.16
CA ASP A 23 11.98 8.72 22.49
C ASP A 23 11.52 7.26 22.62
N LEU A 24 12.47 6.33 22.51
CA LEU A 24 12.28 4.87 22.52
C LEU A 24 12.35 4.26 23.94
N SER A 25 12.11 5.03 25.00
CA SER A 25 12.37 4.57 26.37
C SER A 25 11.48 3.40 26.86
N GLY A 26 10.34 3.12 26.22
CA GLY A 26 9.31 2.23 26.77
C GLY A 26 9.21 0.76 26.29
N SER A 27 9.84 0.36 25.18
CA SER A 27 9.64 -0.99 24.60
C SER A 27 10.90 -1.85 24.65
N THR A 28 10.88 -2.92 25.45
CA THR A 28 11.97 -3.91 25.55
C THR A 28 12.25 -4.60 24.22
N THR A 29 11.22 -4.83 23.41
CA THR A 29 11.33 -5.42 22.07
C THR A 29 12.09 -4.51 21.11
N THR A 30 11.85 -3.20 21.17
CA THR A 30 12.50 -2.22 20.29
C THR A 30 13.96 -2.00 20.67
N LYS A 31 14.28 -2.00 21.98
CA LYS A 31 15.67 -1.95 22.46
C LYS A 31 16.48 -3.16 22.02
N LYS A 32 15.87 -4.35 22.05
CA LYS A 32 16.53 -5.57 21.59
C LYS A 32 16.76 -5.56 20.07
N LEU A 33 15.79 -5.11 19.29
CA LEU A 33 15.90 -5.03 17.84
C LEU A 33 17.00 -4.03 17.39
N VAL A 34 17.12 -2.90 18.08
CA VAL A 34 18.17 -1.91 17.83
C VAL A 34 19.55 -2.44 18.23
N ALA A 35 19.65 -3.17 19.36
CA ALA A 35 20.90 -3.81 19.77
C ALA A 35 21.36 -4.87 18.75
N ASP A 36 20.44 -5.75 18.32
CA ASP A 36 20.72 -6.80 17.34
C ASP A 36 21.12 -6.20 15.97
N LEU A 37 20.49 -5.08 15.55
CA LEU A 37 20.84 -4.38 14.30
C LEU A 37 22.20 -3.66 14.39
N THR A 38 22.57 -3.16 15.57
CA THR A 38 23.87 -2.51 15.79
C THR A 38 25.01 -3.54 15.70
N GLU A 39 24.78 -4.74 16.25
CA GLU A 39 25.73 -5.86 16.17
C GLU A 39 25.96 -6.35 14.72
N VAL A 40 24.93 -6.31 13.87
CA VAL A 40 25.05 -6.62 12.42
C VAL A 40 25.95 -5.62 11.69
N VAL A 41 25.84 -4.33 12.03
CA VAL A 41 26.63 -3.27 11.40
C VAL A 41 28.11 -3.38 11.79
N GLU A 42 28.39 -3.79 13.02
CA GLU A 42 29.77 -3.96 13.53
C GLU A 42 30.45 -5.25 13.03
N ALA A 43 29.71 -6.33 12.80
CA ALA A 43 30.28 -7.64 12.43
C ALA A 43 30.83 -7.72 10.99
N GLY A 44 30.51 -6.76 10.13
CA GLY A 44 30.97 -6.73 8.73
C GLY A 44 30.38 -7.86 7.85
N PRO A 45 30.67 -7.83 6.53
CA PRO A 45 30.00 -8.68 5.54
C PRO A 45 30.29 -10.18 5.69
N GLU A 46 31.40 -10.57 6.34
CA GLU A 46 31.77 -11.98 6.52
C GLU A 46 31.15 -12.61 7.79
N GLY A 47 30.75 -11.80 8.79
CA GLY A 47 30.06 -12.27 10.01
C GLY A 47 28.52 -12.26 9.91
N ALA A 48 27.97 -11.55 8.93
CA ALA A 48 26.53 -11.30 8.82
C ALA A 48 25.70 -12.54 8.44
N GLY A 49 26.28 -13.55 7.78
CA GLY A 49 25.53 -14.68 7.22
C GLY A 49 24.72 -15.46 8.26
N GLY A 50 25.33 -15.82 9.39
CA GLY A 50 24.65 -16.58 10.44
C GLY A 50 23.71 -15.74 11.32
N LEU A 51 23.91 -14.42 11.38
CA LEU A 51 23.07 -13.52 12.16
C LEU A 51 21.81 -13.10 11.38
N PHE A 52 21.91 -12.90 10.06
CA PHE A 52 20.75 -12.72 9.18
C PHE A 52 19.83 -13.93 9.21
N ASP A 53 20.39 -15.15 9.13
CA ASP A 53 19.58 -16.37 9.24
C ASP A 53 18.87 -16.43 10.60
N ARG A 54 19.50 -16.00 11.71
CA ARG A 54 18.84 -15.95 13.05
C ARG A 54 17.82 -14.81 13.20
N LEU A 55 18.06 -13.65 12.59
CA LEU A 55 17.12 -12.52 12.57
C LEU A 55 15.88 -12.88 11.75
N PHE A 56 16.07 -13.55 10.60
CA PHE A 56 14.98 -14.08 9.79
C PHE A 56 14.30 -15.29 10.44
N ASP A 57 15.02 -16.29 10.96
CA ASP A 57 14.41 -17.41 11.70
C ASP A 57 13.67 -16.91 12.96
N GLY A 58 14.19 -15.88 13.62
CA GLY A 58 13.58 -15.24 14.78
C GLY A 58 12.34 -14.42 14.41
N ALA A 59 12.39 -13.63 13.33
CA ALA A 59 11.25 -12.90 12.79
C ALA A 59 10.17 -13.85 12.24
N VAL A 60 10.56 -14.94 11.58
CA VAL A 60 9.67 -15.99 11.06
C VAL A 60 9.06 -16.80 12.22
N ARG A 61 9.83 -17.14 13.26
CA ARG A 61 9.29 -17.82 14.47
C ARG A 61 8.42 -16.90 15.32
N HIS A 62 8.70 -15.60 15.37
CA HIS A 62 7.79 -14.62 15.98
C HIS A 62 6.58 -14.29 15.08
N GLU A 63 6.67 -14.38 13.75
CA GLU A 63 5.51 -14.37 12.83
C GLU A 63 4.60 -15.58 13.04
N THR A 64 5.19 -16.74 13.35
CA THR A 64 4.41 -17.97 13.58
C THR A 64 3.67 -17.96 14.93
N GLN A 65 4.06 -17.09 15.88
CA GLN A 65 3.42 -17.01 17.21
C GLN A 65 2.80 -15.65 17.58
N ALA A 66 3.08 -14.55 16.87
CA ALA A 66 2.58 -13.22 17.22
C ALA A 66 1.56 -12.62 16.23
N ALA A 67 1.21 -13.31 15.15
CA ALA A 67 0.12 -12.89 14.27
C ALA A 67 -0.61 -14.05 13.59
N ALA A 68 -0.89 -15.13 14.35
CA ALA A 68 -2.22 -15.71 14.19
C ALA A 68 -3.18 -14.56 14.51
N VAL A 69 -3.78 -13.96 13.47
CA VAL A 69 -4.95 -13.12 13.68
C VAL A 69 -5.88 -13.97 14.55
N PRO A 70 -6.22 -13.57 15.79
CA PRO A 70 -7.28 -14.21 16.52
C PRO A 70 -8.57 -13.75 15.83
N GLY A 71 -8.85 -14.43 14.74
CA GLY A 71 -9.94 -14.19 13.84
C GLY A 71 -10.04 -15.48 13.08
N ALA A 72 -10.56 -16.51 13.77
CA ALA A 72 -11.41 -17.48 13.10
C ALA A 72 -12.26 -16.65 12.12
N LEU A 73 -11.94 -16.75 10.83
CA LEU A 73 -12.74 -16.13 9.78
C LEU A 73 -14.17 -16.50 10.14
N ALA A 74 -14.99 -15.52 10.49
CA ALA A 74 -16.34 -15.79 10.93
C ALA A 74 -16.95 -16.67 9.84
N GLU A 75 -17.37 -17.88 10.23
CA GLU A 75 -17.70 -19.00 9.34
C GLU A 75 -19.07 -18.77 8.67
N GLY A 76 -19.27 -17.58 8.12
CA GLY A 76 -20.50 -17.09 7.52
C GLY A 76 -20.24 -16.60 6.11
N ALA A 77 -21.23 -16.81 5.24
CA ALA A 77 -21.22 -16.23 3.91
C ALA A 77 -21.11 -14.71 4.01
N PRO A 78 -20.28 -14.07 3.16
CA PRO A 78 -20.12 -12.62 3.18
C PRO A 78 -21.46 -11.92 2.92
N GLU A 79 -21.68 -10.79 3.56
CA GLU A 79 -22.85 -9.95 3.28
C GLU A 79 -22.91 -9.60 1.79
N PRO A 80 -24.10 -9.45 1.18
CA PRO A 80 -24.21 -9.05 -0.21
C PRO A 80 -23.51 -7.71 -0.44
N ALA A 81 -22.69 -7.66 -1.49
CA ALA A 81 -21.93 -6.47 -1.83
C ALA A 81 -22.85 -5.28 -2.14
N PRO A 82 -22.57 -4.07 -1.65
CA PRO A 82 -23.34 -2.89 -2.03
C PRO A 82 -23.15 -2.63 -3.53
N LYS A 83 -24.23 -2.28 -4.22
CA LYS A 83 -24.19 -1.96 -5.65
C LYS A 83 -23.46 -0.64 -5.85
N LEU A 84 -22.33 -0.69 -6.57
CA LEU A 84 -21.62 0.51 -6.99
C LEU A 84 -22.10 0.99 -8.35
N PRO A 85 -22.05 2.30 -8.63
CA PRO A 85 -22.24 2.80 -9.98
C PRO A 85 -21.13 2.27 -10.90
N SER A 86 -21.45 2.07 -12.17
CA SER A 86 -20.48 1.57 -13.17
C SER A 86 -19.30 2.52 -13.39
N ARG A 87 -19.44 3.79 -13.00
CA ARG A 87 -18.38 4.79 -13.01
C ARG A 87 -18.43 5.62 -11.74
N PHE A 88 -17.27 5.80 -11.12
CA PHE A 88 -17.11 6.70 -9.98
C PHE A 88 -15.70 7.24 -9.87
N GLY A 89 -15.58 8.44 -9.30
CA GLY A 89 -14.31 9.01 -8.91
C GLY A 89 -13.94 8.65 -7.49
N ILE A 90 -12.65 8.50 -7.23
CA ILE A 90 -12.06 8.56 -5.90
C ILE A 90 -11.30 9.88 -5.78
N GLU A 91 -11.60 10.63 -4.74
CA GLU A 91 -10.97 11.92 -4.47
C GLU A 91 -10.40 11.95 -3.06
N GLU A 92 -9.14 12.33 -2.94
CA GLU A 92 -8.50 12.58 -1.65
C GLU A 92 -9.15 13.78 -0.93
N ARG A 93 -9.48 13.60 0.34
CA ARG A 93 -10.06 14.65 1.19
C ARG A 93 -8.97 15.59 1.67
N SER A 94 -9.01 16.84 1.21
CA SER A 94 -7.97 17.85 1.43
C SER A 94 -7.85 18.37 2.87
N PHE A 95 -8.79 18.07 3.77
CA PHE A 95 -8.78 18.54 5.15
C PHE A 95 -9.16 17.42 6.12
N SER A 96 -8.27 16.43 6.25
CA SER A 96 -8.44 15.32 7.16
C SER A 96 -7.11 15.05 7.89
N TRP A 97 -7.19 14.81 9.20
CA TRP A 97 -6.05 14.42 10.03
C TRP A 97 -5.43 13.09 9.59
N PHE A 98 -6.25 12.22 9.01
CA PHE A 98 -5.84 10.93 8.45
C PHE A 98 -6.16 10.89 6.96
N PRO A 99 -5.36 10.20 6.13
CA PRO A 99 -5.67 10.04 4.72
C PRO A 99 -7.07 9.44 4.56
N ALA A 100 -7.92 10.15 3.82
CA ALA A 100 -9.29 9.75 3.57
C ALA A 100 -9.65 10.08 2.12
N TYR A 101 -10.48 9.22 1.55
CA TYR A 101 -10.86 9.25 0.15
C TYR A 101 -12.37 9.22 0.04
N ASP A 102 -12.94 10.22 -0.63
CA ASP A 102 -14.37 10.29 -0.93
C ASP A 102 -14.66 9.61 -2.25
N LEU A 103 -15.64 8.71 -2.23
CA LEU A 103 -16.11 8.04 -3.42
C LEU A 103 -17.27 8.85 -4.00
N LYS A 104 -17.09 9.42 -5.20
CA LYS A 104 -18.03 10.36 -5.82
C LYS A 104 -18.53 9.88 -7.18
N ALA A 105 -19.83 9.89 -7.39
CA ALA A 105 -20.44 9.59 -8.68
C ALA A 105 -21.55 10.61 -8.97
N ALA A 106 -21.59 11.13 -10.21
CA ALA A 106 -22.58 12.13 -10.63
C ALA A 106 -22.75 13.31 -9.64
N GLY A 107 -21.65 13.79 -9.06
CA GLY A 107 -21.65 14.90 -8.10
C GLY A 107 -22.09 14.55 -6.66
N LYS A 108 -22.41 13.28 -6.37
CA LYS A 108 -22.80 12.81 -5.04
C LYS A 108 -21.72 11.92 -4.42
N THR A 109 -21.50 12.05 -3.11
CA THR A 109 -20.66 11.13 -2.34
C THR A 109 -21.48 9.91 -1.93
N PHE A 110 -21.03 8.70 -2.29
CA PHE A 110 -21.73 7.45 -1.95
C PHE A 110 -21.00 6.63 -0.89
N GLY A 111 -19.79 7.02 -0.51
CA GLY A 111 -19.04 6.40 0.55
C GLY A 111 -17.69 7.07 0.73
N SER A 112 -16.94 6.57 1.72
CA SER A 112 -15.60 7.05 2.02
C SER A 112 -14.69 5.90 2.46
N VAL A 113 -13.42 6.00 2.12
CA VAL A 113 -12.38 5.09 2.57
C VAL A 113 -11.40 5.88 3.41
N SER A 114 -11.12 5.44 4.64
CA SER A 114 -10.09 6.05 5.49
C SER A 114 -8.94 5.07 5.69
N GLU A 115 -7.73 5.58 5.65
CA GLU A 115 -6.51 4.83 5.97
C GLU A 115 -6.15 5.03 7.44
N ARG A 116 -5.86 3.93 8.13
CA ARG A 116 -5.23 3.89 9.45
C ARG A 116 -3.88 3.22 9.28
N ALA A 117 -2.83 4.02 9.27
CA ALA A 117 -1.46 3.51 9.21
C ALA A 117 -0.99 3.16 10.63
N GLY A 118 -0.59 1.91 10.83
CA GLY A 118 0.25 1.47 11.95
C GLY A 118 1.69 1.27 11.49
N PHE A 119 2.60 0.98 12.44
CA PHE A 119 4.04 0.87 12.17
C PHE A 119 4.41 -0.21 11.12
N LEU A 120 3.64 -1.31 11.05
CA LEU A 120 3.92 -2.48 10.18
C LEU A 120 2.76 -2.85 9.25
N SER A 121 1.61 -2.19 9.38
CA SER A 121 0.41 -2.53 8.61
C SER A 121 -0.44 -1.29 8.40
N SER A 122 -1.02 -1.15 7.21
CA SER A 122 -2.11 -0.19 6.97
C SER A 122 -3.45 -0.92 6.98
N GLU A 123 -4.45 -0.30 7.60
CA GLU A 123 -5.83 -0.73 7.56
C GLU A 123 -6.65 0.29 6.77
N LEU A 124 -7.36 -0.16 5.76
CA LEU A 124 -8.33 0.62 5.01
C LEU A 124 -9.73 0.31 5.53
N VAL A 125 -10.51 1.34 5.83
CA VAL A 125 -11.87 1.21 6.33
C VAL A 125 -12.83 1.86 5.34
N TYR A 126 -13.68 1.05 4.71
CA TYR A 126 -14.71 1.53 3.79
C TYR A 126 -16.04 1.70 4.52
N LYS A 127 -16.59 2.90 4.44
CA LYS A 127 -17.92 3.27 4.94
C LYS A 127 -18.82 3.75 3.82
N ASP A 128 -20.10 3.44 3.92
CA ASP A 128 -21.12 3.97 3.01
C ASP A 128 -21.40 5.47 3.24
N SER A 129 -22.31 6.05 2.47
CA SER A 129 -22.72 7.46 2.62
C SER A 129 -23.41 7.77 3.94
N ALA A 130 -23.95 6.77 4.64
CA ALA A 130 -24.52 6.92 5.98
C ALA A 130 -23.47 6.77 7.10
N GLY A 131 -22.21 6.48 6.75
CA GLY A 131 -21.13 6.26 7.69
C GLY A 131 -21.10 4.86 8.31
N LYS A 132 -21.92 3.93 7.82
CA LYS A 132 -21.92 2.53 8.27
C LYS A 132 -20.72 1.81 7.67
N LEU A 133 -20.09 0.96 8.48
CA LEU A 133 -18.99 0.10 8.03
C LEU A 133 -19.49 -0.88 6.96
N VAL A 134 -18.79 -0.92 5.83
CA VAL A 134 -19.08 -1.84 4.73
C VAL A 134 -18.02 -2.94 4.65
N SER A 135 -16.74 -2.57 4.72
CA SER A 135 -15.63 -3.51 4.66
C SER A 135 -14.36 -2.93 5.26
N LYS A 136 -13.42 -3.82 5.58
CA LYS A 136 -12.07 -3.50 6.04
C LYS A 136 -11.04 -4.20 5.17
N GLY A 137 -9.97 -3.50 4.82
CA GLY A 137 -8.81 -4.04 4.12
C GLY A 137 -7.59 -3.99 5.04
N ALA A 138 -7.05 -5.14 5.43
CA ALA A 138 -5.82 -5.21 6.20
C ALA A 138 -4.65 -5.51 5.28
N THR A 139 -3.71 -4.56 5.16
CA THR A 139 -2.54 -4.67 4.31
C THR A 139 -1.36 -5.23 5.10
N ARG A 140 -0.67 -6.21 4.50
CA ARG A 140 0.53 -6.85 5.04
C ARG A 140 1.60 -6.95 3.96
N LEU A 141 2.84 -6.86 4.41
CA LEU A 141 4.02 -7.16 3.61
C LEU A 141 4.34 -8.64 3.81
N ASP A 142 4.31 -9.38 2.71
CA ASP A 142 4.71 -10.78 2.68
C ASP A 142 6.02 -10.88 1.87
N GLY A 143 6.76 -11.98 2.00
CA GLY A 143 8.07 -12.15 1.32
C GLY A 143 8.07 -12.01 -0.22
N TRP A 144 6.89 -11.91 -0.84
CA TRP A 144 6.69 -11.81 -2.29
C TRP A 144 5.98 -10.53 -2.74
N GLY A 145 5.59 -9.64 -1.83
CA GLY A 145 4.87 -8.41 -2.17
C GLY A 145 3.96 -7.90 -1.06
N VAL A 146 2.92 -7.17 -1.46
CA VAL A 146 1.95 -6.58 -0.55
C VAL A 146 0.61 -7.28 -0.75
N THR A 147 0.07 -7.87 0.31
CA THR A 147 -1.25 -8.51 0.27
C THR A 147 -2.23 -7.72 1.11
N THR A 148 -3.43 -7.50 0.61
CA THR A 148 -4.50 -6.86 1.36
C THR A 148 -5.71 -7.75 1.40
N GLN A 149 -5.99 -8.26 2.60
CA GLN A 149 -7.13 -9.10 2.87
C GLN A 149 -8.35 -8.21 3.12
N VAL A 150 -9.41 -8.43 2.37
CA VAL A 150 -10.65 -7.67 2.47
C VAL A 150 -11.71 -8.51 3.17
N THR A 151 -12.27 -7.94 4.23
CA THR A 151 -13.35 -8.53 5.03
C THR A 151 -14.56 -7.61 5.00
N ASP A 152 -15.76 -8.18 5.14
CA ASP A 152 -16.99 -7.40 5.21
C ASP A 152 -17.20 -6.76 6.59
N SER A 153 -18.37 -6.15 6.81
CA SER A 153 -18.72 -5.50 8.07
C SER A 153 -18.80 -6.46 9.26
N ARG A 154 -19.01 -7.77 9.01
CA ARG A 154 -19.10 -8.84 10.00
C ARG A 154 -17.78 -9.59 10.21
N GLY A 155 -16.75 -9.25 9.44
CA GLY A 155 -15.46 -9.93 9.49
C GLY A 155 -15.38 -11.20 8.62
N ALA A 156 -16.37 -11.47 7.77
CA ALA A 156 -16.29 -12.56 6.80
C ALA A 156 -15.32 -12.19 5.67
N ALA A 157 -14.54 -13.16 5.20
CA ALA A 157 -13.63 -12.95 4.08
C ALA A 157 -14.39 -12.66 2.78
N VAL A 158 -14.01 -11.59 2.09
CA VAL A 158 -14.51 -11.22 0.77
C VAL A 158 -13.53 -11.63 -0.31
N GLY A 159 -12.24 -11.44 -0.04
CA GLY A 159 -11.17 -11.77 -0.97
C GLY A 159 -9.86 -11.09 -0.60
N ALA A 160 -8.91 -11.09 -1.53
CA ALA A 160 -7.63 -10.44 -1.33
C ALA A 160 -7.15 -9.73 -2.60
N ILE A 161 -6.41 -8.64 -2.40
CA ILE A 161 -5.71 -7.90 -3.44
C ILE A 161 -4.23 -8.11 -3.18
N ARG A 162 -3.54 -8.76 -4.10
CA ARG A 162 -2.11 -9.03 -4.01
C ARG A 162 -1.37 -8.23 -5.05
N GLN A 163 -0.43 -7.42 -4.59
CA GLN A 163 0.51 -6.70 -5.41
C GLN A 163 1.84 -7.42 -5.38
N GLU A 164 2.34 -7.80 -6.55
CA GLU A 164 3.58 -8.52 -6.73
C GLU A 164 4.51 -7.73 -7.66
N LEU A 165 5.82 -7.93 -7.50
CA LEU A 165 6.80 -7.49 -8.49
C LEU A 165 6.77 -8.48 -9.65
N GLY A 166 6.23 -8.05 -10.79
CA GLY A 166 6.21 -8.85 -12.01
C GLY A 166 7.61 -9.08 -12.57
N PRO A 167 7.74 -9.94 -13.61
CA PRO A 167 8.94 -9.95 -14.44
C PRO A 167 9.16 -8.50 -14.90
N TRP A 168 10.39 -7.98 -14.77
CA TRP A 168 10.75 -6.58 -15.01
C TRP A 168 10.53 -5.58 -13.86
N LEU A 169 10.27 -6.04 -12.62
CA LEU A 169 10.10 -5.17 -11.44
C LEU A 169 8.93 -4.18 -11.56
N LEU A 170 7.99 -4.45 -12.48
CA LEU A 170 6.79 -3.65 -12.63
C LEU A 170 5.71 -4.19 -11.68
N PRO A 171 4.96 -3.32 -10.97
CA PRO A 171 3.90 -3.76 -10.09
C PRO A 171 2.80 -4.46 -10.90
N SER A 172 2.51 -5.70 -10.52
CA SER A 172 1.42 -6.53 -11.03
C SER A 172 0.42 -6.75 -9.90
N TYR A 173 -0.86 -6.83 -10.22
CA TYR A 173 -1.93 -7.01 -9.25
C TYR A 173 -2.72 -8.26 -9.58
N LYS A 174 -3.10 -9.00 -8.54
CA LYS A 174 -3.97 -10.15 -8.62
C LYS A 174 -5.08 -10.00 -7.58
N VAL A 175 -6.32 -10.19 -8.02
CA VAL A 175 -7.49 -10.16 -7.15
C VAL A 175 -8.02 -11.58 -7.02
N THR A 176 -8.17 -12.04 -5.79
CA THR A 176 -8.73 -13.35 -5.46
C THR A 176 -10.03 -13.21 -4.68
N GLY A 177 -10.95 -14.15 -4.87
CA GLY A 177 -12.17 -14.26 -4.10
C GLY A 177 -11.92 -14.81 -2.69
N ALA A 178 -13.00 -14.94 -1.92
CA ALA A 178 -12.98 -15.49 -0.56
C ALA A 178 -12.49 -16.96 -0.51
N ASP A 179 -12.72 -17.70 -1.59
CA ASP A 179 -12.26 -19.08 -1.80
C ASP A 179 -10.79 -19.19 -2.22
N GLY A 180 -10.11 -18.06 -2.43
CA GLY A 180 -8.75 -18.00 -2.97
C GLY A 180 -8.67 -18.14 -4.50
N GLY A 181 -9.81 -18.33 -5.18
CA GLY A 181 -9.89 -18.38 -6.63
C GLY A 181 -9.50 -17.05 -7.26
N ALA A 182 -8.73 -17.09 -8.36
CA ALA A 182 -8.35 -15.87 -9.07
C ALA A 182 -9.57 -15.29 -9.81
N LEU A 183 -9.95 -14.05 -9.48
CA LEU A 183 -11.06 -13.36 -10.13
C LEU A 183 -10.57 -12.49 -11.28
N ALA A 184 -9.48 -11.77 -11.07
CA ALA A 184 -8.90 -10.89 -12.07
C ALA A 184 -7.41 -10.63 -11.83
N ALA A 185 -6.70 -10.27 -12.89
CA ALA A 185 -5.28 -9.92 -12.84
C ALA A 185 -4.99 -8.67 -13.67
N SER A 186 -3.96 -7.92 -13.29
CA SER A 186 -3.60 -6.70 -14.00
C SER A 186 -3.16 -7.00 -15.42
N LYS A 187 -3.81 -6.32 -16.37
CA LYS A 187 -3.36 -6.28 -17.74
C LYS A 187 -2.07 -5.47 -17.80
N ARG A 188 -1.05 -6.03 -18.45
CA ARG A 188 0.19 -5.31 -18.76
C ARG A 188 -0.14 -4.15 -19.70
N GLN A 189 -0.29 -2.95 -19.16
CA GLN A 189 -0.32 -1.73 -19.96
C GLN A 189 1.11 -1.21 -20.12
N GLY A 190 1.42 -0.62 -21.27
CA GLY A 190 2.79 -0.24 -21.65
C GLY A 190 3.51 0.58 -20.57
N LEU A 191 4.85 0.64 -20.65
CA LEU A 191 5.74 1.22 -19.62
C LEU A 191 5.34 2.63 -19.14
N PHE A 192 4.61 3.39 -19.96
CA PHE A 192 4.18 4.77 -19.72
C PHE A 192 2.68 4.92 -19.44
N SER A 193 1.93 3.82 -19.34
CA SER A 193 0.50 3.91 -19.03
C SER A 193 0.30 4.21 -17.56
N THR A 194 -0.38 5.33 -17.29
CA THR A 194 -0.91 5.67 -15.97
C THR A 194 -2.27 5.01 -15.72
N THR A 195 -2.85 4.39 -16.75
CA THR A 195 -4.08 3.61 -16.65
C THR A 195 -3.76 2.22 -16.12
N PHE A 196 -4.57 1.78 -15.18
CA PHE A 196 -4.54 0.45 -14.62
C PHE A 196 -5.81 -0.29 -15.07
N ALA A 197 -5.68 -1.52 -15.56
CA ALA A 197 -6.82 -2.34 -15.91
C ALA A 197 -6.65 -3.76 -15.39
N LEU A 198 -7.75 -4.38 -14.99
CA LEU A 198 -7.83 -5.78 -14.64
C LEU A 198 -8.59 -6.54 -15.72
N ASP A 199 -8.06 -7.68 -16.12
CA ASP A 199 -8.73 -8.64 -16.99
C ASP A 199 -9.11 -9.89 -16.17
N ASP A 200 -10.25 -10.48 -16.50
CA ASP A 200 -10.65 -11.78 -15.97
C ASP A 200 -9.83 -12.94 -16.58
N ALA A 201 -10.12 -14.17 -16.16
CA ALA A 201 -9.45 -15.37 -16.69
C ALA A 201 -9.67 -15.57 -18.20
N ALA A 202 -10.71 -14.98 -18.80
CA ALA A 202 -10.99 -15.01 -20.22
C ALA A 202 -10.29 -13.87 -20.99
N GLY A 203 -9.52 -13.02 -20.31
CA GLY A 203 -8.83 -11.87 -20.90
C GLY A 203 -9.73 -10.67 -21.17
N LYS A 204 -10.95 -10.65 -20.62
CA LYS A 204 -11.91 -9.55 -20.76
C LYS A 204 -11.70 -8.55 -19.63
N THR A 205 -11.61 -7.28 -19.97
CA THR A 205 -11.43 -6.21 -18.98
C THR A 205 -12.67 -6.10 -18.09
N VAL A 206 -12.46 -6.22 -16.77
CA VAL A 206 -13.50 -6.14 -15.74
C VAL A 206 -13.47 -4.81 -14.98
N LEU A 207 -12.29 -4.21 -14.87
CA LEU A 207 -12.08 -2.95 -14.17
C LEU A 207 -11.03 -2.09 -14.86
N GLU A 208 -11.28 -0.78 -14.92
CA GLU A 208 -10.28 0.22 -15.30
C GLU A 208 -10.20 1.31 -14.22
N ILE A 209 -8.99 1.69 -13.83
CA ILE A 209 -8.69 2.82 -12.96
C ILE A 209 -7.79 3.78 -13.74
N LYS A 210 -8.28 5.00 -13.97
CA LYS A 210 -7.62 6.02 -14.79
C LYS A 210 -7.39 7.28 -13.96
N PRO A 211 -6.25 7.96 -14.05
CA PRO A 211 -6.12 9.28 -13.45
C PRO A 211 -7.10 10.25 -14.12
N ARG A 212 -7.73 11.11 -13.33
CA ARG A 212 -8.71 12.07 -13.85
C ARG A 212 -7.98 13.23 -14.54
N LEU A 213 -8.21 13.37 -15.83
CA LEU A 213 -7.74 14.50 -16.62
C LEU A 213 -8.70 15.69 -16.44
N TRP A 214 -8.16 16.85 -16.08
CA TRP A 214 -8.82 18.14 -16.15
C TRP A 214 -8.40 18.83 -17.45
N LEU A 215 -9.40 19.30 -18.22
CA LEU A 215 -9.22 19.93 -19.53
C LEU A 215 -8.43 19.08 -20.55
N GLY A 216 -8.57 17.76 -20.52
CA GLY A 216 -8.04 16.85 -21.55
C GLY A 216 -6.52 16.60 -21.53
N PHE A 217 -5.72 17.46 -20.90
CA PHE A 217 -4.25 17.31 -20.84
C PHE A 217 -3.64 17.46 -19.43
N LEU A 218 -4.35 18.04 -18.47
CA LEU A 218 -3.81 18.26 -17.12
C LEU A 218 -4.28 17.16 -16.16
N VAL A 219 -3.39 16.28 -15.71
CA VAL A 219 -3.74 15.27 -14.68
C VAL A 219 -3.99 15.97 -13.35
N VAL A 220 -5.17 15.78 -12.75
CA VAL A 220 -5.43 16.26 -11.39
C VAL A 220 -4.86 15.25 -10.41
N PRO A 221 -3.82 15.62 -9.63
CA PRO A 221 -3.18 14.69 -8.73
C PRO A 221 -4.15 14.30 -7.60
N GLY A 222 -4.20 13.01 -7.26
CA GLY A 222 -5.08 12.49 -6.20
C GLY A 222 -6.55 12.31 -6.59
N ARG A 223 -6.89 12.41 -7.89
CA ARG A 223 -8.21 12.07 -8.41
C ARG A 223 -8.13 10.95 -9.44
N PHE A 224 -8.84 9.87 -9.18
CA PHE A 224 -8.94 8.72 -10.10
C PHE A 224 -10.39 8.54 -10.54
N ASP A 225 -10.59 8.13 -11.79
CA ASP A 225 -11.86 7.67 -12.32
C ASP A 225 -11.81 6.14 -12.44
N VAL A 226 -12.76 5.49 -11.80
CA VAL A 226 -12.90 4.04 -11.72
C VAL A 226 -14.09 3.63 -12.57
N ARG A 227 -13.84 2.78 -13.56
CA ARG A 227 -14.86 2.21 -14.43
C ARG A 227 -14.96 0.71 -14.21
N VAL A 228 -16.09 0.28 -13.68
CA VAL A 228 -16.44 -1.14 -13.53
C VAL A 228 -17.13 -1.57 -14.81
N VAL A 229 -16.46 -2.41 -15.61
CA VAL A 229 -16.98 -2.89 -16.90
C VAL A 229 -17.89 -4.09 -16.70
N ASN A 230 -17.52 -4.99 -15.79
CA ASN A 230 -18.31 -6.15 -15.41
C ASN A 230 -18.52 -6.15 -13.88
N PRO A 231 -19.65 -5.61 -13.38
CA PRO A 231 -19.88 -5.49 -11.94
C PRO A 231 -20.12 -6.84 -11.25
N ASP A 232 -20.46 -7.89 -12.00
CA ASP A 232 -20.71 -9.22 -11.44
C ASP A 232 -19.42 -10.04 -11.28
N ALA A 233 -18.33 -9.62 -11.92
CA ALA A 233 -17.04 -10.34 -11.87
C ALA A 233 -16.20 -10.01 -10.63
N LEU A 234 -16.43 -8.86 -9.99
CA LEU A 234 -15.65 -8.39 -8.86
C LEU A 234 -16.57 -7.84 -7.77
N ASP A 235 -16.33 -8.27 -6.53
CA ASP A 235 -16.98 -7.66 -5.38
C ASP A 235 -16.65 -6.16 -5.31
N SER A 236 -17.68 -5.34 -5.13
CA SER A 236 -17.58 -3.90 -5.13
C SER A 236 -16.63 -3.37 -4.03
N ARG A 237 -16.52 -4.10 -2.92
CA ARG A 237 -15.58 -3.83 -1.82
C ARG A 237 -14.13 -3.99 -2.27
N LEU A 238 -13.81 -5.02 -3.04
CA LEU A 238 -12.47 -5.25 -3.59
C LEU A 238 -12.08 -4.10 -4.53
N VAL A 239 -13.01 -3.67 -5.38
CA VAL A 239 -12.80 -2.56 -6.30
C VAL A 239 -12.46 -1.26 -5.54
N VAL A 240 -13.24 -0.94 -4.51
CA VAL A 240 -13.03 0.26 -3.68
C VAL A 240 -11.70 0.21 -2.95
N MET A 241 -11.35 -0.94 -2.34
CA MET A 241 -10.09 -1.10 -1.61
C MET A 241 -8.89 -0.93 -2.53
N MET A 242 -8.89 -1.54 -3.70
CA MET A 242 -7.79 -1.42 -4.67
C MET A 242 -7.63 0.02 -5.18
N ALA A 243 -8.74 0.71 -5.46
CA ALA A 243 -8.68 2.09 -5.93
C ALA A 243 -8.21 3.04 -4.80
N ALA A 244 -8.54 2.76 -3.55
CA ALA A 244 -7.99 3.47 -2.39
C ALA A 244 -6.49 3.21 -2.21
N GLN A 245 -6.04 1.96 -2.32
CA GLN A 245 -4.61 1.60 -2.29
C GLN A 245 -3.81 2.35 -3.34
N ARG A 246 -4.32 2.36 -4.58
CA ARG A 246 -3.65 3.07 -5.66
C ARG A 246 -3.56 4.57 -5.40
N SER A 247 -4.59 5.14 -4.78
CA SER A 247 -4.59 6.54 -4.36
C SER A 247 -3.58 6.82 -3.25
N ALA A 248 -3.41 5.89 -2.31
CA ALA A 248 -2.41 5.97 -1.25
C ALA A 248 -0.97 5.85 -1.80
N GLU A 249 -0.71 4.92 -2.73
CA GLU A 249 0.59 4.80 -3.41
C GLU A 249 0.98 6.09 -4.14
N GLU A 250 0.04 6.68 -4.90
CA GLU A 250 0.28 7.92 -5.62
C GLU A 250 0.54 9.09 -4.66
N ARG A 251 -0.14 9.14 -3.51
CA ARG A 251 0.14 10.11 -2.44
C ARG A 251 1.56 9.93 -1.90
N GLN A 252 1.95 8.73 -1.52
CA GLN A 252 3.29 8.43 -1.01
C GLN A 252 4.39 8.75 -2.04
N SER A 253 4.16 8.41 -3.32
CA SER A 253 5.07 8.73 -4.43
C SER A 253 5.23 10.25 -4.61
N ARG A 254 4.13 11.01 -4.51
CA ARG A 254 4.16 12.49 -4.56
C ARG A 254 4.90 13.09 -3.37
N GLU A 255 4.67 12.58 -2.16
CA GLU A 255 5.35 13.04 -0.94
C GLU A 255 6.86 12.83 -1.05
N ARG A 256 7.31 11.63 -1.45
CA ARG A 256 8.73 11.33 -1.67
C ARG A 256 9.37 12.24 -2.72
N LYS A 257 8.68 12.52 -3.82
CA LYS A 257 9.18 13.45 -4.85
C LYS A 257 9.33 14.87 -4.31
N ARG A 258 8.39 15.34 -3.49
CA ARG A 258 8.45 16.68 -2.87
C ARG A 258 9.61 16.77 -1.88
N GLU A 259 9.82 15.74 -1.07
CA GLU A 259 10.94 15.66 -0.14
C GLU A 259 12.29 15.69 -0.88
N GLN A 260 12.44 14.87 -1.91
CA GLN A 260 13.64 14.86 -2.77
C GLN A 260 13.89 16.21 -3.45
N GLU A 261 12.84 16.90 -3.91
CA GLU A 261 12.98 18.23 -4.50
C GLU A 261 13.37 19.29 -3.47
N GLN A 262 12.82 19.22 -2.25
CA GLN A 262 13.21 20.11 -1.16
C GLN A 262 14.67 19.90 -0.75
N ASP A 263 15.10 18.65 -0.63
CA ASP A 263 16.48 18.31 -0.30
C ASP A 263 17.45 18.77 -1.37
N ARG A 264 17.08 18.62 -2.65
CA ARG A 264 17.85 19.17 -3.77
C ARG A 264 17.99 20.68 -3.65
N LYS A 265 16.89 21.42 -3.43
CA LYS A 265 16.92 22.88 -3.24
C LYS A 265 17.77 23.31 -2.04
N ARG A 266 17.73 22.55 -0.95
CA ARG A 266 18.57 22.79 0.24
C ARG A 266 20.06 22.62 -0.09
N ARG A 267 20.43 21.57 -0.82
CA ARG A 267 21.82 21.34 -1.27
C ARG A 267 22.30 22.43 -2.22
N ASP A 268 21.47 22.82 -3.19
CA ASP A 268 21.80 23.88 -4.15
C ASP A 268 21.94 25.25 -3.44
N SER A 269 21.13 25.53 -2.42
CA SER A 269 21.24 26.77 -1.64
C SER A 269 22.50 26.78 -0.74
N ALA A 270 22.89 25.62 -0.22
CA ALA A 270 24.10 25.48 0.60
C ALA A 270 25.38 25.62 -0.25
N SER A 271 25.40 25.08 -1.47
CA SER A 271 26.54 25.22 -2.37
C SER A 271 26.74 26.65 -2.85
N VAL A 272 25.65 27.39 -3.12
CA VAL A 272 25.72 28.81 -3.48
C VAL A 272 26.28 29.66 -2.32
N ARG A 273 25.86 29.41 -1.07
CA ARG A 273 26.44 30.09 0.11
C ARG A 273 27.92 29.77 0.31
N ALA A 274 28.31 28.51 0.15
CA ALA A 274 29.71 28.12 0.29
C ALA A 274 30.62 28.81 -0.74
N LEU A 275 30.11 29.08 -1.95
CA LEU A 275 30.83 29.83 -2.98
C LEU A 275 30.87 31.34 -2.71
N SER A 276 29.85 31.93 -2.08
CA SER A 276 29.85 33.35 -1.73
C SER A 276 30.79 33.69 -0.57
N ASP A 277 31.07 32.71 0.29
CA ASP A 277 31.90 32.88 1.50
C ASP A 277 33.37 32.50 1.25
N ALA A 278 33.74 32.09 0.03
CA ALA A 278 35.12 31.80 -0.34
C ALA A 278 35.92 33.12 -0.52
N PRO A 279 37.04 33.30 0.21
CA PRO A 279 37.82 34.55 0.22
C PRO A 279 38.61 34.83 -1.06
#